data_AF-A0A2E6AMP2-F1
#
_entry.id   AF-A0A2E6AMP2-F1
#
_cell.length_a   1.000
_cell.length_b   1.000
_cell.length_c   1.000
_cell.angle_alpha   90.00
_cell.angle_beta   90.00
_cell.angle_gamma   90.00
#
_symmetry.space_group_name_H-M   'P 1'
#
loop_
_entity.id
_entity.type
_entity.pdbx_description
1 polymer ?
#
loop_
_entity_poly.entity_id
_entity_poly.type
_entity_poly.pdbx_seq_one_letter_code
_entity_poly.pdbx_strand_id
1 'polypeptide(L)'
;MRIIRKILKLAVIAAIVGALASWFRSRSSEETEGEDEEDLPWPPIASSVEEASSQVVEPIDGSAVEPREWMTCDGSGNCPSSHPIKAKDSSGLYHVPGGTLYERTIPDRCYASAEAAEADGYRPSQR
;
A
#
# COMPACT_ATOMS: atom_id res chain seq x y z
N MET A 1 41.84 -32.17 21.05
CA MET A 1 40.46 -32.45 21.55
C MET A 1 39.54 -31.22 21.63
N ARG A 2 40.00 -30.04 22.07
CA ARG A 2 39.13 -28.84 22.16
C ARG A 2 38.64 -28.32 20.78
N ILE A 3 39.47 -28.45 19.75
CA ILE A 3 39.16 -28.03 18.37
C ILE A 3 38.13 -28.97 17.73
N ILE A 4 38.30 -30.29 17.90
CA ILE A 4 37.34 -31.31 17.43
C ILE A 4 35.95 -31.10 18.05
N ARG A 5 35.89 -30.77 19.36
CA ARG A 5 34.62 -30.43 20.03
C ARG A 5 33.98 -29.15 19.52
N LYS A 6 34.76 -28.17 19.04
CA LYS A 6 34.23 -26.94 18.42
C LYS A 6 33.64 -27.22 17.04
N ILE A 7 34.31 -28.05 16.23
CA ILE A 7 33.82 -28.44 14.90
C ILE A 7 32.52 -29.25 15.02
N LEU A 8 32.44 -30.20 15.97
CA LEU A 8 31.22 -30.95 16.24
C LEU A 8 30.04 -30.05 16.66
N LYS A 9 30.29 -29.05 17.52
CA LYS A 9 29.24 -28.10 17.92
C LYS A 9 28.73 -27.26 16.76
N LEU A 10 29.61 -26.81 15.87
CA LEU A 10 29.20 -26.03 14.69
C LEU A 10 28.37 -26.88 13.72
N ALA A 11 28.72 -28.15 13.51
CA ALA A 11 27.94 -29.07 12.68
C ALA A 11 26.52 -29.30 13.22
N VAL A 12 26.37 -29.45 14.55
CA VAL A 12 25.05 -29.60 15.19
C VAL A 12 24.22 -28.33 15.06
N ILE A 13 24.83 -27.16 15.25
CA ILE A 13 24.12 -25.87 15.09
C ILE A 13 23.66 -25.70 13.65
N ALA A 14 24.49 -26.00 12.66
CA ALA A 14 24.12 -25.93 11.25
C ALA A 14 22.97 -26.89 10.89
N ALA A 15 22.96 -28.10 11.47
CA ALA A 15 21.87 -29.05 11.28
C ALA A 15 20.54 -28.57 11.88
N ILE A 16 20.57 -27.96 13.07
CA ILE A 16 19.39 -27.38 13.72
C ILE A 16 18.83 -26.20 12.90
N VAL A 17 19.71 -25.31 12.44
CA VAL A 17 19.30 -24.16 11.60
C VAL A 17 18.73 -24.64 10.27
N GLY A 18 19.33 -25.65 9.63
CA GLY A 18 18.79 -26.27 8.41
C GLY A 18 17.42 -26.91 8.62
N ALA A 19 17.21 -27.61 9.74
CA ALA A 19 15.92 -28.21 10.09
C ALA A 19 14.84 -27.14 10.32
N LEU A 20 15.17 -26.04 11.02
CA LEU A 20 14.23 -24.93 11.26
C LEU A 20 13.87 -24.19 9.96
N ALA A 21 14.83 -23.96 9.07
CA ALA A 21 14.58 -23.32 7.77
C ALA A 21 13.69 -24.20 6.86
N SER A 22 13.93 -25.52 6.84
CA SER A 22 13.10 -26.47 6.10
C SER A 22 11.67 -26.51 6.64
N TRP A 23 11.51 -26.50 7.97
CA TRP A 23 10.19 -26.50 8.60
C TRP A 23 9.42 -25.19 8.34
N PHE A 24 10.09 -24.03 8.36
CA PHE A 24 9.47 -22.75 8.03
C PHE A 24 9.06 -22.67 6.55
N ARG A 25 9.86 -23.26 5.64
CA ARG A 25 9.52 -23.33 4.21
C ARG A 25 8.30 -24.21 3.93
N SER A 26 8.15 -25.31 4.67
CA SER A 26 6.98 -26.19 4.54
C SER A 26 5.68 -25.53 5.02
N ARG A 27 5.75 -24.69 6.07
CA ARG A 27 4.57 -24.01 6.63
C ARG A 27 4.02 -22.89 5.72
N SER A 28 4.83 -22.38 4.79
CA SER A 28 4.37 -21.43 3.76
C SER A 28 3.62 -22.09 2.59
N SER A 29 3.40 -23.41 2.62
CA SER A 29 2.68 -24.11 1.55
C SER A 29 1.20 -24.41 1.87
N GLU A 30 0.70 -24.03 3.04
CA GLU A 30 -0.73 -24.07 3.37
C GLU A 30 -1.41 -22.74 3.00
N GLU A 31 -1.33 -22.35 1.72
CA GLU A 31 -2.30 -21.42 1.14
C GLU A 31 -2.59 -21.93 -0.27
N THR A 32 -3.85 -22.31 -0.50
CA THR A 32 -4.46 -22.74 -1.76
C THR A 32 -4.37 -24.24 -2.14
N GLU A 33 -4.90 -25.12 -1.29
CA GLU A 33 -5.71 -26.25 -1.79
C GLU A 33 -6.97 -25.67 -2.45
N GLY A 34 -6.81 -25.25 -3.70
CA GLY A 34 -7.90 -25.07 -4.66
C GLY A 34 -7.96 -26.31 -5.52
N GLU A 35 -8.44 -27.39 -4.92
CA GLU A 35 -8.80 -28.63 -5.61
C GLU A 35 -10.13 -28.39 -6.35
N ASP A 36 -10.17 -28.84 -7.61
CA ASP A 36 -11.37 -29.06 -8.45
C ASP A 36 -12.13 -27.83 -8.97
N GLU A 37 -11.79 -27.33 -10.17
CA GLU A 37 -12.79 -26.88 -11.18
C GLU A 37 -12.09 -26.62 -12.54
N GLU A 38 -11.60 -27.68 -13.17
CA GLU A 38 -11.30 -27.67 -14.60
C GLU A 38 -12.61 -27.82 -15.40
N ASP A 39 -12.72 -27.04 -16.49
CA ASP A 39 -13.67 -27.18 -17.60
C ASP A 39 -15.13 -26.73 -17.42
N LEU A 40 -15.34 -25.43 -17.19
CA LEU A 40 -16.54 -24.75 -17.71
C LEU A 40 -16.17 -23.98 -18.99
N PRO A 41 -16.63 -24.40 -20.19
CA PRO A 41 -16.40 -23.64 -21.39
C PRO A 41 -17.12 -22.29 -21.31
N TRP A 42 -16.36 -21.21 -21.50
CA TRP A 42 -16.89 -19.86 -21.60
C TRP A 42 -18.03 -19.82 -22.63
N PRO A 43 -19.23 -19.34 -22.27
CA PRO A 43 -20.28 -19.16 -23.26
C PRO A 43 -19.80 -18.11 -24.28
N PRO A 44 -20.02 -18.32 -25.59
CA PRO A 44 -19.75 -17.28 -26.56
C PRO A 44 -20.61 -16.07 -26.19
N ILE A 45 -19.98 -14.91 -26.01
CA ILE A 45 -20.65 -13.62 -25.95
C ILE A 45 -21.43 -13.44 -27.25
N ALA A 46 -22.69 -13.88 -27.24
CA ALA A 46 -23.62 -13.58 -28.31
C ALA A 46 -23.69 -12.06 -28.41
N SER A 47 -23.23 -11.53 -29.54
CA SER A 47 -23.46 -10.16 -29.95
C SER A 47 -24.96 -9.92 -30.08
N SER A 48 -25.62 -9.62 -28.96
CA SER A 48 -26.92 -8.96 -28.92
C SER A 48 -26.66 -7.52 -28.54
N VAL A 49 -26.15 -6.78 -29.52
CA VAL A 49 -26.24 -5.34 -29.57
C VAL A 49 -27.69 -4.98 -29.87
N GLU A 50 -28.53 -4.93 -28.85
CA GLU A 50 -29.77 -4.16 -28.90
C GLU A 50 -29.95 -3.41 -27.56
N GLU A 51 -29.76 -2.09 -27.66
CA GLU A 51 -30.37 -1.03 -26.85
C GLU A 51 -30.90 -1.41 -25.46
N ALA A 52 -30.00 -1.39 -24.49
CA ALA A 52 -30.32 -0.80 -23.19
C ALA A 52 -29.26 0.25 -22.91
N SER A 53 -29.62 1.51 -23.12
CA SER A 53 -28.91 2.68 -22.63
C SER A 53 -28.85 2.61 -21.10
N SER A 54 -27.92 1.81 -20.58
CA SER A 54 -27.55 1.83 -19.17
C SER A 54 -26.68 3.06 -18.97
N GLN A 55 -27.34 4.19 -18.72
CA GLN A 55 -26.70 5.33 -18.13
C GLN A 55 -26.03 4.82 -16.85
N VAL A 56 -24.72 5.00 -16.75
CA VAL A 56 -23.96 4.77 -15.53
C VAL A 56 -24.56 5.71 -14.49
N VAL A 57 -25.48 5.22 -13.69
CA VAL A 57 -25.89 5.91 -12.47
C VAL A 57 -24.78 5.63 -11.49
N GLU A 58 -23.88 6.59 -11.33
CA GLU A 58 -22.96 6.65 -10.20
C GLU A 58 -23.75 6.37 -8.91
N PRO A 59 -23.19 5.65 -7.93
CA PRO A 59 -23.81 5.53 -6.62
C PRO A 59 -23.99 6.94 -6.05
N ILE A 60 -25.21 7.46 -6.10
CA ILE A 60 -25.64 8.67 -5.40
C ILE A 60 -25.82 8.35 -3.91
N ASP A 61 -24.79 7.78 -3.29
CA ASP A 61 -24.62 8.03 -1.87
C ASP A 61 -24.19 9.49 -1.80
N GLY A 62 -24.91 10.35 -1.09
CA GLY A 62 -24.65 11.80 -1.04
C GLY A 62 -23.26 12.20 -0.51
N SER A 63 -22.33 11.24 -0.36
CA SER A 63 -20.91 11.50 -0.33
C SER A 63 -20.47 11.98 -1.71
N ALA A 64 -20.36 13.30 -1.86
CA ALA A 64 -19.48 13.86 -2.87
C ALA A 64 -18.14 13.11 -2.77
N VAL A 65 -17.84 12.26 -3.76
CA VAL A 65 -16.45 11.96 -4.09
C VAL A 65 -15.95 13.28 -4.64
N GLU A 66 -15.67 14.22 -3.73
CA GLU A 66 -14.90 15.42 -4.05
C GLU A 66 -13.69 14.88 -4.82
N PRO A 67 -13.42 15.37 -6.05
CA PRO A 67 -12.17 15.02 -6.70
C PRO A 67 -11.08 15.22 -5.66
N ARG A 68 -10.28 14.18 -5.43
CA ARG A 68 -9.14 14.23 -4.50
C ARG A 68 -8.14 15.22 -5.10
N GLU A 69 -8.41 16.51 -4.93
CA GLU A 69 -7.65 17.62 -5.47
C GLU A 69 -6.39 17.77 -4.61
N TRP A 70 -5.47 16.84 -4.81
CA TRP A 70 -4.10 17.03 -4.40
C TRP A 70 -3.32 17.65 -5.56
N MET A 71 -2.42 18.56 -5.23
CA MET A 71 -1.52 19.19 -6.19
C MET A 71 -0.10 18.66 -6.01
N THR A 72 0.66 18.57 -7.10
CA THR A 72 2.11 18.38 -7.01
C THR A 72 2.77 19.67 -6.52
N CYS A 73 3.90 19.52 -5.84
CA CYS A 73 4.73 20.62 -5.39
C CYS A 73 5.24 21.44 -6.57
N ASP A 74 5.52 22.71 -6.32
CA ASP A 74 6.22 23.53 -7.30
C ASP A 74 7.68 23.04 -7.50
N GLY A 75 8.35 23.57 -8.53
CA GLY A 75 9.76 23.26 -8.79
C GLY A 75 10.72 23.67 -7.64
N SER A 76 10.22 24.35 -6.61
CA SER A 76 10.97 24.74 -5.41
C SER A 76 10.74 23.78 -4.23
N GLY A 77 9.95 22.72 -4.42
CA GLY A 77 9.65 21.73 -3.39
C GLY A 77 8.68 22.23 -2.32
N ASN A 78 7.89 23.25 -2.61
CA ASN A 78 6.86 23.80 -1.72
C ASN A 78 5.47 23.66 -2.32
N CYS A 79 4.48 23.65 -1.44
CA CYS A 79 3.09 23.68 -1.85
C CYS A 79 2.60 25.12 -2.04
N PRO A 80 1.67 25.35 -2.99
CA PRO A 80 1.02 26.65 -3.14
C PRO A 80 0.20 26.97 -1.89
N SER A 81 -0.09 28.26 -1.69
CA SER A 81 -0.88 28.73 -0.54
C SER A 81 -2.32 28.19 -0.52
N SER A 82 -2.86 27.75 -1.65
CA SER A 82 -4.14 27.05 -1.74
C SER A 82 -4.10 25.64 -1.15
N HIS A 83 -2.93 25.01 -1.10
CA HIS A 83 -2.74 23.62 -0.65
C HIS A 83 -1.63 23.53 0.41
N PRO A 84 -1.79 24.14 1.59
CA PRO A 84 -0.72 24.26 2.57
C PRO A 84 -0.36 22.94 3.25
N ILE A 85 -1.12 21.86 3.09
CA ILE A 85 -0.85 20.60 3.78
C ILE A 85 0.13 19.77 2.97
N LYS A 86 1.33 19.56 3.51
CA LYS A 86 2.41 18.84 2.83
C LYS A 86 2.37 17.36 3.18
N ALA A 87 2.06 16.49 2.22
CA ALA A 87 2.06 15.05 2.41
C ALA A 87 3.26 14.39 1.76
N LYS A 88 3.84 13.40 2.44
CA LYS A 88 4.96 12.62 1.96
C LYS A 88 4.58 11.15 1.85
N ASP A 89 4.66 10.61 0.65
CA ASP A 89 4.29 9.22 0.34
C ASP A 89 5.26 8.24 1.00
N SER A 90 6.55 8.63 1.10
CA SER A 90 7.58 7.78 1.71
C SER A 90 7.36 7.46 3.19
N SER A 91 6.70 8.36 3.94
CA SER A 91 6.38 8.14 5.37
C SER A 91 4.89 7.92 5.62
N GLY A 92 4.02 8.25 4.65
CA GLY A 92 2.57 8.28 4.83
C GLY A 92 2.14 9.32 5.86
N LEU A 93 2.91 10.40 6.02
CA LEU A 93 2.61 11.48 6.96
C LEU A 93 2.25 12.76 6.21
N TYR A 94 1.34 13.53 6.78
CA TYR A 94 1.11 14.91 6.39
C TYR A 94 1.63 15.89 7.44
N HIS A 95 2.07 17.06 6.99
CA HIS A 95 2.62 18.12 7.80
C HIS A 95 1.78 19.38 7.62
N VAL A 96 1.37 19.97 8.73
CA VAL A 96 0.62 21.22 8.79
C VAL A 96 1.56 22.42 8.97
N PRO A 97 1.19 23.62 8.48
CA PRO A 97 1.93 24.84 8.76
C PRO A 97 2.15 25.03 10.27
N GLY A 98 3.39 25.36 10.67
CA GLY A 98 3.77 25.51 12.07
C GLY A 98 4.26 24.23 12.77
N GLY A 99 4.21 23.07 12.10
CA GLY A 99 4.86 21.85 12.60
C GLY A 99 6.39 21.90 12.48
N THR A 100 7.12 21.23 13.36
CA THR A 100 8.60 21.25 13.40
C THR A 100 9.27 20.76 12.11
N LEU A 101 8.60 19.87 11.38
CA LEU A 101 9.08 19.31 10.12
C LEU A 101 8.56 20.02 8.88
N TYR A 102 7.62 20.97 9.02
CA TYR A 102 6.91 21.57 7.90
C TYR A 102 7.84 22.28 6.90
N GLU A 103 8.84 23.01 7.40
CA GLU A 103 9.77 23.77 6.56
C GLU A 103 10.78 22.88 5.82
N ARG A 104 11.15 21.73 6.41
CA ARG A 104 12.16 20.82 5.83
C ARG A 104 11.58 19.70 4.98
N THR A 105 10.27 19.47 5.07
CA THR A 105 9.60 18.45 4.26
C THR A 105 9.37 18.97 2.85
N ILE A 106 9.94 18.26 1.88
CA ILE A 106 9.58 18.33 0.47
C ILE A 106 8.41 17.37 0.28
N PRO A 107 7.19 17.86 0.00
CA PRO A 107 6.03 17.00 -0.19
C PRO A 107 6.14 16.19 -1.50
N ASP A 108 5.35 15.12 -1.59
CA ASP A 108 5.02 14.48 -2.87
C ASP A 108 3.64 14.97 -3.35
N ARG A 109 2.75 15.27 -2.38
CA ARG A 109 1.40 15.78 -2.60
C ARG A 109 1.08 16.94 -1.67
N CYS A 110 0.28 17.87 -2.16
CA CYS A 110 -0.17 19.06 -1.45
C CYS A 110 -1.69 19.05 -1.35
N TYR A 111 -2.23 19.19 -0.15
CA TYR A 111 -3.68 19.23 0.10
C TYR A 111 -4.16 20.59 0.61
N ALA A 112 -5.40 20.95 0.27
CA ALA A 112 -6.06 22.15 0.80
C ALA A 112 -6.37 22.04 2.30
N SER A 113 -6.71 20.84 2.77
CA SER A 113 -7.08 20.57 4.16
C SER A 113 -6.49 19.26 4.69
N ALA A 114 -6.45 19.13 6.02
CA ALA A 114 -5.94 17.92 6.67
C ALA A 114 -6.88 16.73 6.46
N GLU A 115 -8.18 16.98 6.43
CA GLU A 115 -9.21 15.96 6.16
C GLU A 115 -9.02 15.31 4.79
N ALA A 116 -8.65 16.09 3.76
CA ALA A 116 -8.36 15.56 2.44
C ALA A 116 -7.12 14.65 2.44
N ALA A 117 -6.09 15.01 3.21
CA ALA A 117 -4.92 14.14 3.39
C ALA A 117 -5.27 12.86 4.18
N GLU A 118 -6.12 12.95 5.20
CA GLU A 118 -6.56 11.78 5.96
C GLU A 118 -7.44 10.84 5.14
N ALA A 119 -8.31 11.38 4.29
CA ALA A 119 -9.13 10.62 3.35
C ALA A 119 -8.28 9.81 2.35
N ASP A 120 -7.10 10.31 2.00
CA ASP A 120 -6.11 9.61 1.18
C ASP A 120 -5.17 8.68 1.99
N GLY A 121 -5.40 8.54 3.31
CA GLY A 121 -4.72 7.58 4.18
C GLY A 121 -3.43 8.08 4.83
N TYR A 122 -3.15 9.39 4.75
CA TYR A 122 -2.04 10.01 5.46
C TYR A 122 -2.42 10.26 6.92
N ARG A 123 -1.42 10.21 7.80
CA ARG A 123 -1.58 10.51 9.23
C ARG A 123 -0.84 11.78 9.62
N PRO A 124 -1.26 12.52 10.66
CA PRO A 124 -0.57 13.72 11.10
C PRO A 124 0.86 13.41 11.55
N SER A 125 1.81 14.23 11.11
CA SER A 125 3.14 14.27 11.71
C SER A 125 3.04 14.66 13.17
N GLN A 126 3.83 13.97 14.01
CA GLN A 126 4.02 14.40 15.39
C GLN A 126 4.65 15.82 15.40
N ARG A 127 4.25 16.59 16.41
CA ARG A 127 4.54 18.02 16.54
C ARG A 127 6.02 18.27 16.79
#